data_AF-A0A3S4IBI7-F1
#
_entry.id   AF-A0A3S4IBI7-F1
#
_cell.length_a   1.000
_cell.length_b   1.000
_cell.length_c   1.000
_cell.angle_alpha   90.00
_cell.angle_beta   90.00
_cell.angle_gamma   90.00
#
_symmetry.space_group_name_H-M   'P 1'
#
loop_
_entity.id
_entity.type
_entity.pdbx_description
1 polymer ?
#
loop_
_entity_poly.entity_id
_entity_poly.type
_entity_poly.pdbx_seq_one_letter_code
_entity_poly.pdbx_strand_id
1 'polypeptide(L)'
;VESESDLEAAFRKYEDARRTEVLKLQSAARNSLEWFEEVERYLGLDPVQFNYSLLTRSQRISHENLRLRDAEWLAGAEEWFQRKAGAGGNMLRRTPMFAPFRLRDMALTNRIVVSPMAQY
;
A
#
# COMPACT_ATOMS: atom_id res chain seq x y z
N VAL A 1 3.63 15.26 35.08
CA VAL A 1 2.96 16.22 34.18
C VAL A 1 3.79 17.48 34.24
N GLU A 2 4.61 17.74 33.23
CA GLU A 2 5.35 19.00 33.17
C GLU A 2 4.37 20.11 32.84
N SER A 3 4.18 21.05 33.77
CA SER A 3 3.36 22.24 33.60
C SER A 3 4.18 23.34 32.91
N GLU A 4 3.65 23.91 31.83
CA GLU A 4 4.24 25.08 31.19
C GLU A 4 3.98 26.36 32.01
N SER A 5 4.84 27.37 31.83
CA SER A 5 4.83 28.61 32.62
C SER A 5 3.59 29.47 32.42
N ASP A 6 2.94 29.36 31.27
CA ASP A 6 1.72 30.08 30.92
C ASP A 6 0.88 29.26 29.91
N LEU A 7 -0.35 29.75 29.67
CA LEU A 7 -1.32 29.09 28.79
C LEU A 7 -0.85 29.02 27.32
N GLU A 8 -0.12 30.02 26.85
CA GLU A 8 0.36 30.08 25.47
C GLU A 8 1.47 29.05 25.23
N ALA A 9 2.39 28.91 26.18
CA ALA A 9 3.41 27.86 26.20
C ALA A 9 2.77 26.46 26.25
N ALA A 10 1.73 26.26 27.07
CA ALA A 10 0.97 25.01 27.11
C ALA A 10 0.34 24.65 25.75
N PHE A 11 -0.29 25.62 25.07
CA PHE A 11 -0.88 25.39 23.76
C PHE A 11 0.16 25.10 22.68
N ARG A 12 1.28 25.84 22.65
CA ARG A 12 2.38 25.57 21.69
C ARG A 12 2.94 24.16 21.85
N LYS A 13 3.24 23.73 23.08
CA LYS A 13 3.73 22.36 23.35
C LYS A 13 2.73 21.30 22.91
N TYR A 14 1.44 21.50 23.19
CA TYR A 14 0.40 20.58 22.75
C TYR A 14 0.31 20.53 21.22
N GLU A 15 0.32 21.69 20.57
CA GLU A 15 0.25 21.78 19.11
C GLU A 15 1.46 21.11 18.46
N ASP A 16 2.68 21.41 18.90
CA ASP A 16 3.90 20.80 18.37
C ASP A 16 3.90 19.28 18.51
N ALA A 17 3.39 18.77 19.65
CA ALA A 17 3.27 17.34 19.88
C ALA A 17 2.23 16.66 18.96
N ARG A 18 1.18 17.37 18.53
CA ARG A 18 0.04 16.78 17.80
C ARG A 18 -0.01 17.10 16.32
N ARG A 19 0.58 18.22 15.89
CA ARG A 19 0.49 18.75 14.53
C ARG A 19 0.85 17.69 13.49
N THR A 20 1.96 16.99 13.69
CA THR A 20 2.40 15.93 12.75
C THR A 20 1.42 14.75 12.68
N GLU A 21 0.86 14.32 13.80
CA GLU A 21 -0.11 13.23 13.84
C GLU A 21 -1.42 13.61 13.15
N VAL A 22 -1.89 14.83 13.39
CA VAL A 22 -3.09 15.40 12.76
C VAL A 22 -2.88 15.51 11.25
N LEU A 23 -1.74 16.01 10.79
CA LEU A 23 -1.42 16.11 9.36
C LEU A 23 -1.41 14.73 8.69
N LYS A 24 -0.85 13.71 9.34
CA LYS A 24 -0.89 12.32 8.83
C LYS A 24 -2.33 11.78 8.74
N LEU A 25 -3.16 12.05 9.74
CA LEU A 25 -4.56 11.64 9.74
C LEU A 25 -5.35 12.33 8.62
N GLN A 26 -5.18 13.63 8.47
CA GLN A 26 -5.83 14.42 7.41
C GLN A 26 -5.38 13.98 6.02
N SER A 27 -4.08 13.70 5.84
CA SER A 27 -3.56 13.16 4.58
C SER A 27 -4.20 11.81 4.24
N ALA A 28 -4.31 10.89 5.20
CA ALA A 28 -4.96 9.59 4.98
C ALA A 28 -6.47 9.74 4.70
N ALA A 29 -7.14 10.70 5.34
CA ALA A 29 -8.54 11.00 5.10
C ALA A 29 -8.76 11.55 3.68
N ARG A 30 -7.90 12.45 3.21
CA ARG A 30 -7.93 12.98 1.85
C ARG A 30 -7.74 11.87 0.81
N ASN A 31 -6.71 11.03 0.97
CA ASN A 31 -6.48 9.89 0.07
C ASN A 31 -7.70 8.94 0.01
N SER A 32 -8.34 8.70 1.16
CA SER A 32 -9.55 7.87 1.20
C SER A 32 -10.74 8.55 0.52
N LEU A 33 -10.91 9.86 0.67
CA LEU A 33 -11.99 10.62 0.03
C LEU A 33 -11.84 10.56 -1.49
N GLU A 34 -10.66 10.95 -2.00
CA GLU A 34 -10.36 10.95 -3.43
C GLU A 34 -10.55 9.56 -4.06
N TRP A 35 -10.15 8.49 -3.37
CA TRP A 35 -10.37 7.12 -3.85
C TRP A 35 -11.86 6.81 -4.04
N PHE A 36 -12.74 7.26 -3.13
CA PHE A 36 -14.18 7.04 -3.24
C PHE A 36 -14.82 7.94 -4.31
N GLU A 37 -14.35 9.17 -4.48
CA GLU A 37 -14.78 10.06 -5.57
C GLU A 37 -14.45 9.45 -6.94
N GLU A 38 -13.35 8.71 -7.03
CA GLU A 38 -12.89 8.06 -8.27
C GLU A 38 -13.18 6.54 -8.31
N VAL A 39 -14.12 6.06 -7.50
CA VAL A 39 -14.38 4.61 -7.32
C VAL A 39 -14.72 3.90 -8.64
N GLU A 40 -15.37 4.62 -9.57
CA GLU A 40 -15.77 4.10 -10.88
C GLU A 40 -14.60 3.50 -11.67
N ARG A 41 -13.39 4.06 -11.52
CA ARG A 41 -12.17 3.57 -12.17
C ARG A 41 -11.80 2.15 -11.75
N TYR A 42 -12.25 1.72 -10.58
CA TYR A 42 -11.92 0.42 -9.99
C TYR A 42 -13.03 -0.61 -10.15
N LEU A 43 -14.22 -0.22 -10.60
CA LEU A 43 -15.38 -1.14 -10.67
C LEU A 43 -15.19 -2.28 -11.67
N GLY A 44 -14.34 -2.09 -12.68
CA GLY A 44 -13.99 -3.14 -13.65
C GLY A 44 -12.87 -4.09 -13.17
N LEU A 45 -12.32 -3.87 -11.98
CA LEU A 45 -11.27 -4.75 -11.46
C LEU A 45 -11.84 -6.09 -11.02
N ASP A 46 -10.96 -7.10 -11.04
CA ASP A 46 -11.24 -8.36 -10.36
C ASP A 46 -11.55 -8.10 -8.87
N PRO A 47 -12.54 -8.78 -8.26
CA PRO A 47 -12.91 -8.55 -6.86
C PRO A 47 -11.74 -8.62 -5.87
N VAL A 48 -10.76 -9.49 -6.09
CA VAL A 48 -9.57 -9.59 -5.24
C VAL A 48 -8.73 -8.32 -5.31
N GLN A 49 -8.52 -7.80 -6.54
CA GLN A 49 -7.77 -6.58 -6.78
C GLN A 49 -8.52 -5.34 -6.29
N PHE A 50 -9.84 -5.28 -6.49
CA PHE A 50 -10.69 -4.23 -5.96
C PHE A 50 -10.60 -4.16 -4.44
N ASN A 51 -10.72 -5.30 -3.75
CA ASN A 51 -10.65 -5.35 -2.29
C ASN A 51 -9.25 -4.94 -1.78
N TYR A 52 -8.17 -5.38 -2.44
CA TYR A 52 -6.82 -4.92 -2.11
C TYR A 52 -6.68 -3.39 -2.25
N SER A 53 -7.17 -2.81 -3.34
CA SER A 53 -7.19 -1.37 -3.58
C SER A 53 -7.98 -0.65 -2.48
N LEU A 54 -9.18 -1.12 -2.16
CA LEU A 54 -10.03 -0.56 -1.12
C LEU A 54 -9.37 -0.58 0.26
N LEU A 55 -8.76 -1.70 0.66
CA LEU A 55 -8.12 -1.86 1.98
C LEU A 55 -6.88 -0.97 2.14
N THR A 56 -6.16 -0.70 1.05
CA THR A 56 -4.91 0.07 1.07
C THR A 56 -5.05 1.53 0.64
N ARG A 57 -6.25 1.97 0.22
CA ARG A 57 -6.52 3.30 -0.37
C ARG A 57 -6.01 4.49 0.44
N SER A 58 -6.08 4.43 1.76
CA SER A 58 -5.72 5.54 2.64
C SER A 58 -4.22 5.67 2.86
N GLN A 59 -3.44 4.68 2.40
CA GLN A 59 -2.01 4.50 2.66
C GLN A 59 -1.64 4.34 4.14
N ARG A 60 -2.63 4.29 5.04
CA ARG A 60 -2.42 3.97 6.47
C ARG A 60 -2.21 2.48 6.70
N ILE A 61 -2.81 1.65 5.84
CA ILE A 61 -2.62 0.20 5.82
C ILE A 61 -1.69 -0.13 4.65
N SER A 62 -0.43 -0.43 4.96
CA SER A 62 0.53 -0.96 3.99
C SER A 62 0.31 -2.46 3.74
N HIS A 63 0.98 -3.01 2.73
CA HIS A 63 0.94 -4.44 2.43
C HIS A 63 1.32 -5.31 3.63
N GLU A 64 2.45 -5.01 4.29
CA GLU A 64 2.88 -5.74 5.50
C GLU A 64 1.94 -5.51 6.69
N ASN A 65 1.41 -4.29 6.82
CA ASN A 65 0.44 -3.97 7.86
C ASN A 65 -0.89 -4.73 7.68
N LEU A 66 -1.24 -5.04 6.43
CA LEU A 66 -2.36 -5.90 6.09
C LEU A 66 -2.05 -7.36 6.43
N ARG A 67 -0.82 -7.84 6.21
CA ARG A 67 -0.38 -9.18 6.66
C ARG A 67 -0.53 -9.37 8.16
N LEU A 68 -0.22 -8.34 8.94
CA LEU A 68 -0.40 -8.35 10.40
C LEU A 68 -1.88 -8.35 10.83
N ARG A 69 -2.79 -7.92 9.96
CA ARG A 69 -4.24 -7.88 10.25
C ARG A 69 -4.94 -9.16 9.80
N ASP A 70 -4.58 -9.63 8.61
CA ASP A 70 -5.19 -10.79 7.96
C ASP A 70 -4.16 -11.43 7.00
N ALA A 71 -3.36 -12.34 7.57
CA ALA A 71 -2.30 -13.02 6.82
C ALA A 71 -2.87 -14.00 5.80
N GLU A 72 -4.02 -14.62 6.09
CA GLU A 72 -4.64 -15.63 5.23
C GLU A 72 -5.21 -14.99 3.97
N TRP A 73 -5.99 -13.90 4.14
CA TRP A 73 -6.53 -13.16 3.00
C TRP A 73 -5.42 -12.62 2.11
N LEU A 74 -4.37 -12.04 2.70
CA LEU A 74 -3.26 -11.50 1.92
C LEU A 74 -2.51 -12.59 1.14
N ALA A 75 -2.25 -13.74 1.76
CA ALA A 75 -1.61 -14.86 1.09
C ALA A 75 -2.44 -15.36 -0.11
N GLY A 76 -3.78 -15.40 0.03
CA GLY A 76 -4.68 -15.72 -1.06
C GLY A 76 -4.66 -14.69 -2.19
N ALA A 77 -4.60 -13.39 -1.86
CA ALA A 77 -4.49 -12.32 -2.84
C ALA A 77 -3.14 -12.34 -3.59
N GLU A 78 -2.04 -12.62 -2.90
CA GLU A 78 -0.72 -12.80 -3.50
C GLU A 78 -0.71 -14.00 -4.45
N GLU A 79 -1.28 -15.13 -4.03
CA GLU A 79 -1.38 -16.32 -4.88
C GLU A 79 -2.26 -16.07 -6.12
N TRP A 80 -3.42 -15.42 -5.97
CA TRP A 80 -4.27 -15.00 -7.09
C TRP A 80 -3.48 -14.14 -8.09
N PHE A 81 -2.72 -13.16 -7.59
CA PHE A 81 -1.93 -12.27 -8.43
C PHE A 81 -0.81 -13.02 -9.19
N GLN A 82 -0.13 -13.94 -8.51
CA GLN A 82 0.90 -14.79 -9.10
C GLN A 82 0.32 -15.69 -10.21
N ARG A 83 -0.83 -16.34 -9.97
CA ARG A 83 -1.51 -17.15 -11.01
C ARG A 83 -1.90 -16.30 -12.22
N LYS A 84 -2.46 -15.10 -11.99
CA LYS A 84 -2.83 -14.17 -13.07
C LYS A 84 -1.62 -13.71 -13.89
N ALA A 85 -0.44 -13.65 -13.28
CA ALA A 85 0.82 -13.37 -13.95
C ALA A 85 1.40 -14.58 -14.74
N GLY A 86 0.81 -15.77 -14.62
CA GLY A 86 1.29 -16.99 -15.26
C GLY A 86 2.30 -17.79 -14.42
N ALA A 87 2.43 -17.47 -13.13
CA ALA A 87 3.28 -18.24 -12.22
C ALA A 87 2.59 -19.53 -11.75
N GLY A 88 3.37 -20.58 -11.48
CA GLY A 88 2.88 -21.86 -10.95
C GLY A 88 3.82 -22.47 -9.90
N GLY A 89 3.32 -23.48 -9.19
CA GLY A 89 4.07 -24.21 -8.17
C GLY A 89 4.62 -23.31 -7.04
N ASN A 90 5.91 -23.47 -6.71
CA ASN A 90 6.56 -22.71 -5.63
C ASN A 90 6.61 -21.18 -5.85
N MET A 91 6.31 -20.67 -7.06
CA MET A 91 6.27 -19.23 -7.33
C MET A 91 5.01 -18.54 -6.79
N LEU A 92 3.98 -19.31 -6.41
CA LEU A 92 2.68 -18.79 -5.97
C LEU A 92 2.71 -18.03 -4.64
N ARG A 93 3.75 -18.25 -3.81
CA ARG A 93 3.90 -17.61 -2.49
C ARG A 93 4.97 -16.52 -2.45
N ARG A 94 5.37 -15.99 -3.60
CA ARG A 94 6.37 -14.90 -3.67
C ARG A 94 5.70 -13.54 -3.62
N THR A 95 6.42 -12.54 -3.12
CA THR A 95 5.95 -11.16 -3.13
C THR A 95 5.63 -10.69 -4.55
N PRO A 96 4.63 -9.80 -4.75
CA PRO A 96 4.16 -9.39 -6.07
C PRO A 96 5.23 -8.87 -7.03
N MET A 97 6.32 -8.28 -6.53
CA MET A 97 7.43 -7.79 -7.38
C MET A 97 8.17 -8.91 -8.14
N PHE A 98 8.13 -10.14 -7.65
CA PHE A 98 8.74 -11.31 -8.30
C PHE A 98 7.79 -12.05 -9.25
N ALA A 99 6.57 -11.56 -9.43
CA ALA A 99 5.65 -12.14 -10.39
C ALA A 99 6.20 -11.99 -11.82
N PRO A 100 6.13 -13.02 -12.68
CA PRO A 100 6.52 -12.91 -14.07
C PRO A 100 5.71 -11.83 -14.80
N PHE A 101 6.25 -11.35 -15.91
CA PHE A 101 5.60 -10.33 -16.73
C PHE A 101 5.92 -10.53 -18.21
N ARG A 102 4.93 -10.31 -19.07
CA ARG A 102 5.11 -10.34 -20.52
C ARG A 102 4.99 -8.93 -21.08
N LEU A 103 6.08 -8.42 -21.63
CA LEU A 103 6.13 -7.13 -22.32
C LEU A 103 6.18 -7.38 -23.83
N ARG A 104 5.00 -7.34 -24.47
CA ARG A 104 4.83 -7.73 -25.88
C ARG A 104 5.36 -9.16 -26.12
N ASP A 105 6.48 -9.30 -26.82
CA ASP A 105 7.11 -10.60 -27.12
C ASP A 105 8.20 -11.00 -26.13
N MET A 106 8.52 -10.13 -25.17
CA MET A 106 9.54 -10.37 -24.15
C MET A 106 8.92 -10.98 -22.90
N ALA A 107 9.45 -12.12 -22.45
CA ALA A 107 9.12 -12.70 -21.16
C ALA A 107 10.15 -12.29 -20.10
N LEU A 108 9.67 -11.67 -19.01
CA LEU A 108 10.46 -11.28 -17.86
C LEU A 108 10.16 -12.23 -16.69
N THR A 109 11.21 -12.68 -16.02
CA THR A 109 11.11 -13.59 -14.86
C THR A 109 10.55 -12.91 -13.61
N ASN A 110 10.62 -11.58 -13.54
CA ASN A 110 10.07 -10.75 -12.46
C ASN A 110 9.81 -9.32 -12.98
N ARG A 111 9.37 -8.42 -12.10
CA ARG A 111 9.05 -7.01 -12.42
C ARG A 111 10.11 -6.02 -11.95
N ILE A 112 11.34 -6.49 -11.71
CA ILE A 112 12.45 -5.64 -11.24
C ILE A 112 13.25 -5.19 -12.45
N VAL A 113 13.39 -3.88 -12.60
CA VAL A 113 14.18 -3.27 -13.67
C VAL A 113 15.19 -2.32 -13.03
N VAL A 114 16.44 -2.41 -13.46
CA VAL A 114 17.51 -1.49 -13.05
C VAL A 114 18.09 -0.83 -14.28
N SER A 115 18.45 0.45 -14.16
CA SER A 115 19.20 1.15 -15.19
C SER A 115 20.55 0.46 -15.41
N PRO A 116 21.06 0.38 -16.65
CA PRO A 116 22.43 -0.10 -16.90
C PRO A 116 23.50 0.65 -16.09
N MET A 117 23.25 1.90 -15.71
CA MET A 117 24.16 2.70 -14.87
C MET A 117 24.17 2.29 -13.39
N ALA A 118 23.21 1.49 -12.94
CA ALA A 118 23.08 1.02 -11.56
C ALA A 118 23.53 -0.44 -11.38
N GLN A 119 24.24 -1.01 -12.36
CA GLN A 119 24.71 -2.40 -12.35
C GLN A 119 26.19 -2.57 -11.95
N TYR A 120 26.90 -1.46 -11.69
CA TYR A 120 28.32 -1.44 -11.33
C TYR A 120 28.53 -1.15 -9.84
#